data_AF-A0A1F9CZB4-F1
#
_entry.id   AF-A0A1F9CZB4-F1
#
_cell.length_a   1.000
_cell.length_b   1.000
_cell.length_c   1.000
_cell.angle_alpha   90.00
_cell.angle_beta   90.00
_cell.angle_gamma   90.00
#
_symmetry.space_group_name_H-M   'P 1'
#
loop_
_entity.id
_entity.type
_entity.pdbx_description
1 polymer ?
#
loop_
_entity_poly.entity_id
_entity_poly.type
_entity_poly.pdbx_seq_one_letter_code
_entity_poly.pdbx_strand_id
1 'polypeptide(L)'
;MLKEFKDVNSLDRGFIYMVAYELFSYDKKNGYEFIGILPERRKDPKRITKKSVVNWGRMVLGNHSYGKKILFNCVTIEDFTGRTFEANSPFKQY
;
A
#
# COMPACT_ATOMS: atom_id res chain seq x y z
N MET A 1 -2.47 -28.55 -13.46
CA MET A 1 -1.20 -28.40 -14.22
C MET A 1 -0.72 -26.98 -13.99
N LEU A 2 0.27 -26.82 -13.11
CA LEU A 2 0.85 -25.53 -12.71
C LEU A 2 1.66 -24.96 -13.88
N LYS A 3 1.42 -23.72 -14.29
CA LYS A 3 2.33 -22.99 -15.19
C LYS A 3 3.41 -22.33 -14.34
N GLU A 4 4.63 -22.82 -14.49
CA GLU A 4 5.84 -22.24 -13.92
C GLU A 4 6.06 -20.83 -14.49
N PHE A 5 6.29 -19.85 -13.61
CA PHE A 5 6.75 -18.52 -13.99
C PHE A 5 8.25 -18.62 -14.26
N LYS A 6 8.65 -18.48 -15.53
CA LYS A 6 10.06 -18.43 -15.94
C LYS A 6 10.70 -17.11 -15.52
N ASP A 7 11.91 -17.22 -15.01
CA ASP A 7 12.84 -16.13 -14.73
C ASP A 7 12.96 -15.17 -15.92
N VAL A 8 12.71 -13.88 -15.67
CA VAL A 8 12.96 -12.80 -16.63
C VAL A 8 14.09 -11.93 -16.08
N ASN A 9 15.29 -12.09 -16.64
CA ASN A 9 16.43 -11.20 -16.41
C ASN A 9 16.53 -10.17 -17.56
N SER A 10 16.57 -8.88 -17.18
CA SER A 10 17.18 -7.67 -17.78
C SER A 10 17.40 -7.61 -19.31
N LEU A 11 17.00 -6.58 -20.08
CA LEU A 11 16.88 -5.14 -19.87
C LEU A 11 15.92 -4.58 -20.96
N ASP A 12 14.90 -3.79 -20.58
CA ASP A 12 14.56 -2.54 -21.28
C ASP A 12 13.60 -1.71 -20.41
N ARG A 13 14.14 -0.67 -19.74
CA ARG A 13 13.48 0.15 -18.69
C ARG A 13 12.78 -0.66 -17.59
N GLY A 14 13.59 -1.18 -16.67
CA GLY A 14 13.14 -1.97 -15.53
C GLY A 14 12.20 -1.21 -14.62
N PHE A 15 10.89 -1.36 -14.83
CA PHE A 15 9.90 -1.06 -13.81
C PHE A 15 10.12 -2.02 -12.65
N ILE A 16 10.80 -1.56 -11.60
CA ILE A 16 10.82 -2.29 -10.33
C ILE A 16 9.42 -2.10 -9.76
N TYR A 17 8.60 -3.16 -9.81
CA TYR A 17 7.31 -3.13 -9.17
C TYR A 17 7.50 -3.46 -7.69
N MET A 18 6.93 -2.64 -6.80
CA MET A 18 6.98 -2.85 -5.36
C MET A 18 5.59 -2.83 -4.75
N VAL A 19 5.40 -3.57 -3.67
CA VAL A 19 4.20 -3.48 -2.85
C VAL A 19 4.16 -2.12 -2.17
N ALA A 20 2.98 -1.51 -2.10
CA ALA A 20 2.74 -0.34 -1.29
C ALA A 20 1.37 -0.41 -0.63
N TYR A 21 1.19 0.45 0.36
CA TYR A 21 -0.07 0.60 1.08
C TYR A 21 -0.62 1.97 0.74
N GLU A 22 -1.80 2.02 0.14
CA GLU A 22 -2.54 3.26 -0.08
C GLU A 22 -3.44 3.49 1.12
N LEU A 23 -3.27 4.60 1.85
CA LEU A 23 -3.97 4.85 3.11
C LEU A 23 -5.03 5.93 2.98
N PHE A 24 -6.14 5.71 3.68
CA PHE A 24 -7.26 6.63 3.81
C PHE A 24 -7.64 6.80 5.27
N SER A 25 -8.11 7.99 5.61
CA SER A 25 -8.82 8.23 6.86
C SER A 25 -10.32 8.27 6.61
N TYR A 26 -11.10 7.85 7.59
CA TYR A 26 -12.55 7.94 7.52
C TYR A 26 -13.11 8.48 8.83
N ASP A 27 -13.99 9.47 8.71
CA ASP A 27 -14.91 9.87 9.76
C ASP A 27 -16.28 10.24 9.17
N LYS A 28 -17.31 10.31 10.01
CA LYS A 28 -18.69 10.58 9.54
C LYS A 28 -18.87 11.98 8.94
N LYS A 29 -18.01 12.94 9.28
CA LYS A 29 -18.13 14.34 8.89
C LYS A 29 -17.50 14.58 7.52
N ASN A 30 -16.30 14.04 7.30
CA ASN A 30 -15.48 14.28 6.11
C ASN A 30 -15.55 13.12 5.10
N GLY A 31 -16.10 11.97 5.49
CA GLY A 31 -16.10 10.78 4.66
C GLY A 31 -14.69 10.20 4.54
N TYR A 32 -14.36 9.65 3.37
CA TYR A 32 -13.03 9.11 3.09
C TYR A 32 -12.09 10.21 2.60
N GLU A 33 -10.92 10.31 3.23
CA GLU A 33 -9.88 11.26 2.85
C GLU A 33 -8.56 10.51 2.62
N PHE A 34 -7.89 10.80 1.50
CA PHE A 34 -6.60 10.22 1.19
C PHE A 34 -5.51 10.75 2.15
N ILE A 35 -4.70 9.84 2.69
CA ILE A 35 -3.56 10.18 3.57
C ILE A 35 -2.26 10.16 2.77
N GLY A 36 -2.01 9.09 2.01
CA GLY A 36 -0.74 8.89 1.32
C GLY A 36 -0.47 7.44 0.98
N ILE A 37 0.64 7.21 0.27
CA ILE A 37 1.14 5.89 -0.09
C ILE A 37 2.39 5.59 0.76
N LEU A 38 2.40 4.41 1.38
CA LEU A 38 3.56 3.85 2.09
C LEU A 38 4.16 2.71 1.25
N PRO A 39 5.26 2.94 0.51
CA PRO A 39 5.97 1.87 -0.18
C PRO A 39 6.62 0.87 0.78
N GLU A 40 6.53 -0.42 0.47
CA GLU A 40 7.26 -1.47 1.18
C GLU A 40 8.70 -1.55 0.67
N ARG A 41 9.61 -0.89 1.38
CA ARG A 41 11.04 -0.87 1.05
C ARG A 41 11.89 -1.84 1.86
N ARG A 42 11.32 -2.60 2.79
CA ARG A 42 12.10 -3.52 3.62
C ARG A 42 12.40 -4.79 2.85
N LYS A 43 13.58 -5.34 3.13
CA LYS A 43 14.04 -6.62 2.56
C LYS A 43 13.20 -7.82 3.02
N ASP A 44 12.61 -7.75 4.22
CA ASP A 44 11.69 -8.77 4.74
C ASP A 44 10.26 -8.21 4.83
N PRO A 45 9.38 -8.52 3.85
CA PRO A 45 7.99 -8.09 3.84
C PRO A 45 7.17 -8.67 4.99
N LYS A 46 7.57 -9.79 5.62
CA LYS A 46 6.80 -10.38 6.74
C LYS A 46 6.82 -9.50 7.99
N ARG A 47 7.75 -8.55 8.07
CA ARG A 47 7.86 -7.62 9.20
C ARG A 47 6.76 -6.56 9.20
N ILE A 48 6.18 -6.20 8.06
CA ILE A 48 5.09 -5.21 8.07
C ILE A 48 3.79 -5.87 8.51
N THR A 49 3.15 -5.25 9.48
CA THR A 49 1.87 -5.70 10.01
C THR A 49 0.79 -4.66 9.70
N LYS A 50 -0.47 -5.10 9.73
CA LYS A 50 -1.64 -4.20 9.69
C LYS A 50 -1.51 -3.05 10.71
N LYS A 51 -1.01 -3.36 11.91
CA LYS A 51 -0.78 -2.37 12.98
C LYS A 51 0.27 -1.34 12.59
N SER A 52 1.37 -1.77 11.96
CA SER A 52 2.43 -0.89 11.49
C SER A 52 1.93 0.11 10.43
N VAL A 53 1.14 -0.36 9.46
CA VAL A 53 0.55 0.50 8.41
C VAL A 53 -0.41 1.52 9.03
N VAL A 54 -1.31 1.07 9.90
CA VAL A 54 -2.27 1.97 10.60
C VAL A 54 -1.54 3.00 11.47
N ASN A 55 -0.49 2.59 12.19
CA ASN A 55 0.29 3.50 13.01
C ASN A 55 1.03 4.54 12.18
N TRP A 56 1.53 4.17 10.99
CA TRP A 56 2.11 5.13 10.05
C TRP A 56 1.06 6.16 9.61
N GLY A 57 -0.15 5.73 9.24
CA GLY A 57 -1.23 6.66 8.88
C GLY A 57 -1.61 7.62 10.02
N ARG A 58 -1.65 7.13 11.27
CA ARG A 58 -1.86 8.01 12.44
C ARG A 58 -0.73 8.99 12.66
N MET A 59 0.52 8.57 12.46
CA MET A 59 1.69 9.43 12.58
C MET A 59 1.67 10.56 11.54
N VAL A 60 1.28 10.27 10.29
CA VAL A 60 1.15 11.28 9.22
C VAL A 60 0.06 12.31 9.57
N LEU A 61 -1.08 11.87 10.07
CA LEU A 61 -2.18 12.75 10.45
C LEU A 61 -1.95 13.50 11.77
N GLY A 62 -1.06 13.01 12.64
CA GLY A 62 -0.82 13.54 13.97
C GLY A 62 -2.12 13.69 14.78
N ASN A 63 -2.34 14.88 15.33
CA ASN A 63 -3.52 15.19 16.14
C ASN A 63 -4.85 15.10 15.36
N HIS A 64 -4.81 15.22 14.03
CA HIS A 64 -6.01 15.07 13.18
C HIS A 64 -6.49 13.63 13.05
N SER A 65 -5.74 12.65 13.57
CA SER A 65 -6.15 11.24 13.58
C SER A 65 -7.22 10.93 14.64
N TYR A 66 -7.46 11.83 15.60
CA TYR A 66 -8.41 11.57 16.69
C TYR A 66 -9.83 11.37 16.16
N GLY A 67 -10.47 10.26 16.56
CA GLY A 67 -11.81 9.89 16.10
C GLY A 67 -11.88 9.36 14.65
N LYS A 68 -10.77 9.35 13.91
CA LYS A 68 -10.72 8.81 12.54
C LYS A 68 -10.35 7.32 12.53
N LYS A 69 -11.02 6.56 11.66
CA LYS A 69 -10.57 5.22 11.27
C LYS A 69 -9.48 5.34 10.21
N ILE A 70 -8.45 4.51 10.29
CA ILE A 70 -7.42 4.40 9.25
C ILE A 70 -7.66 3.11 8.49
N LEU A 71 -7.75 3.23 7.18
CA LEU A 71 -8.01 2.14 6.23
C LEU A 71 -6.87 2.13 5.21
N PHE A 72 -6.63 0.96 4.61
CA PHE A 72 -5.62 0.86 3.57
C PHE A 72 -5.90 -0.25 2.58
N ASN A 73 -5.43 -0.04 1.35
CA ASN A 73 -5.37 -1.04 0.30
C ASN A 73 -3.91 -1.46 0.08
N CYS A 74 -3.69 -2.74 -0.20
CA CYS A 74 -2.39 -3.22 -0.68
C CYS A 74 -2.37 -3.11 -2.19
N VAL A 75 -1.44 -2.34 -2.73
CA VAL A 75 -1.30 -2.04 -4.16
C VAL A 75 0.10 -2.41 -4.64
N THR A 76 0.27 -2.56 -5.96
CA THR A 76 1.59 -2.65 -6.58
C THR A 76 1.86 -1.33 -7.29
N ILE A 77 3.00 -0.71 -6.99
CA ILE A 77 3.44 0.56 -7.58
C ILE A 77 4.74 0.36 -8.34
N GLU A 78 4.96 1.20 -9.33
CA GLU A 78 6.24 1.31 -10.01
C GLU A 78 7.20 2.17 -9.18
N ASP A 79 8.39 1.64 -8.87
CA ASP A 79 9.37 2.21 -7.94
C ASP A 79 9.87 3.60 -8.34
N PHE A 80 9.95 3.88 -9.66
CA PHE A 80 10.46 5.17 -10.15
C PHE A 80 9.41 6.30 -10.12
N THR A 81 8.12 5.99 -10.30
CA THR A 81 7.07 7.03 -10.42
C THR A 81 6.12 7.11 -9.22
N GLY A 82 6.03 6.05 -8.41
CA GLY A 82 5.01 5.94 -7.37
C GLY A 82 3.58 5.81 -7.92
N ARG A 83 3.41 5.57 -9.22
CA ARG A 83 2.09 5.35 -9.82
C ARG A 83 1.51 4.02 -9.36
N THR A 84 0.26 4.05 -8.91
CA THR A 84 -0.53 2.87 -8.55
C THR A 84 -1.14 2.25 -9.79
N PHE A 85 -0.90 0.96 -10.00
CA PHE A 85 -1.70 0.16 -10.92
C PHE A 85 -2.82 -0.47 -10.10
N GLU A 86 -4.06 -0.41 -10.59
CA GLU A 86 -5.18 -1.09 -9.95
C GLU A 86 -4.85 -2.59 -9.83
N ALA A 87 -4.54 -3.04 -8.62
CA ALA A 87 -4.35 -4.44 -8.32
C ALA A 87 -5.65 -4.98 -7.72
N ASN A 88 -6.20 -6.02 -8.34
CA ASN A 88 -7.25 -6.85 -7.76
C ASN A 88 -6.81 -7.29 -6.34
N SER A 89 -7.36 -6.62 -5.32
CA SER A 89 -7.00 -6.86 -3.92
C SER A 89 -7.35 -8.30 -3.52
N PRO A 90 -6.42 -9.07 -2.93
CA PRO A 90 -6.71 -10.39 -2.37
C PRO A 90 -7.56 -10.30 -1.07
N PHE A 91 -7.76 -9.10 -0.53
CA PHE A 91 -8.59 -8.87 0.63
C PHE A 91 -9.99 -8.42 0.19
N LYS A 92 -10.99 -9.26 0.45
CA LYS A 92 -12.40 -8.83 0.40
C LYS A 92 -12.62 -7.78 1.49
N GLN A 93 -13.02 -6.58 1.07
CA GLN A 93 -13.52 -5.55 1.96
C GLN A 93 -14.90 -6.00 2.48
N TYR A 94 -15.06 -6.07 3.81
CA TYR A 94 -16.33 -6.30 4.51
C TYR A 94 -16.79 -4.99 5.15
#